data_AF-A0A497SWA3-F1
#
_entry.id   AF-A0A497SWA3-F1
#
_cell.length_a   1.000
_cell.length_b   1.000
_cell.length_c   1.000
_cell.angle_alpha   90.00
_cell.angle_beta   90.00
_cell.angle_gamma   90.00
#
_symmetry.space_group_name_H-M   'P 1'
#
loop_
_entity.id
_entity.type
_entity.pdbx_description
1 polymer ?
#
loop_
_entity_poly.entity_id
_entity_poly.type
_entity_poly.pdbx_seq_one_letter_code
_entity_poly.pdbx_strand_id
1 'polypeptide(L)'
;MDIKELLKTAREIWGNQKLTLSQIIVRMGKVFGDICRWERNYERDKAIHTDEELKKELGNIIFSTIRWCDDLGYDPEECIRLAIDCQKKLSKELEKEGKV
;
A
#
# COMPACT_ATOMS: atom_id res chain seq x y z
N MET A 1 -2.06 -12.85 -10.02
CA MET A 1 -1.70 -11.64 -10.77
C MET A 1 -0.28 -11.30 -10.40
N ASP A 2 0.59 -11.09 -11.37
CA ASP A 2 1.93 -10.55 -11.14
C ASP A 2 1.93 -9.01 -11.13
N ILE A 3 3.04 -8.38 -10.74
CA ILE A 3 3.14 -6.91 -10.64
C ILE A 3 2.94 -6.23 -12.01
N LYS A 4 3.40 -6.86 -13.09
CA LYS A 4 3.27 -6.34 -14.45
C LYS A 4 1.80 -6.32 -14.90
N GLU A 5 1.06 -7.39 -14.60
CA GLU A 5 -0.38 -7.47 -14.80
C GLU A 5 -1.12 -6.43 -13.96
N LEU A 6 -0.75 -6.28 -12.68
CA LEU A 6 -1.34 -5.26 -11.81
C LEU A 6 -1.12 -3.84 -12.33
N LEU A 7 0.09 -3.52 -12.82
CA LEU A 7 0.38 -2.23 -13.45
C LEU A 7 -0.46 -2.02 -14.71
N LYS A 8 -0.58 -3.04 -15.57
CA LYS A 8 -1.43 -2.98 -16.76
C LYS A 8 -2.89 -2.70 -16.39
N THR A 9 -3.46 -3.47 -15.46
CA THR A 9 -4.83 -3.26 -14.96
C THR A 9 -4.99 -1.87 -14.36
N ALA A 10 -4.01 -1.37 -13.60
CA ALA A 10 -4.06 -0.04 -13.02
C ALA A 10 -4.11 1.07 -14.10
N ARG A 11 -3.34 0.91 -15.19
CA ARG A 11 -3.35 1.84 -16.33
C ARG A 11 -4.63 1.77 -17.14
N GLU A 12 -5.25 0.59 -17.25
CA GLU A 12 -6.56 0.44 -17.88
C GLU A 12 -7.67 1.16 -17.09
N ILE A 13 -7.63 1.10 -15.74
CA ILE A 13 -8.63 1.75 -14.88
C ILE A 13 -8.43 3.26 -14.80
N TRP A 14 -7.19 3.70 -14.59
CA TRP A 14 -6.89 5.09 -14.22
C TRP A 14 -6.24 5.91 -15.34
N GLY A 15 -5.95 5.29 -16.48
CA GLY A 15 -5.27 5.91 -17.61
C GLY A 15 -3.77 6.12 -17.39
N ASN A 16 -3.18 6.84 -18.35
CA ASN A 16 -1.74 7.07 -18.42
C ASN A 16 -1.26 8.31 -17.65
N GLN A 17 -2.16 9.04 -16.97
CA GLN A 17 -1.78 10.19 -16.17
C GLN A 17 -0.94 9.75 -14.96
N LYS A 18 0.28 10.28 -14.88
CA LYS A 18 1.19 10.08 -13.74
C LYS A 18 0.93 11.14 -12.67
N LEU A 19 0.89 10.69 -11.41
CA LEU A 19 0.72 11.55 -10.25
C LEU A 19 2.07 12.00 -9.69
N THR A 20 2.12 13.22 -9.16
CA THR A 20 3.27 13.68 -8.38
C THR A 20 3.24 13.08 -6.96
N LEU A 21 4.39 13.09 -6.27
CA LEU A 21 4.47 12.63 -4.89
C LEU A 21 3.44 13.32 -3.97
N SER A 22 3.27 14.64 -4.08
CA SER A 22 2.29 15.38 -3.30
C SER A 22 0.86 14.91 -3.56
N GLN A 23 0.53 14.59 -4.81
CA GLN A 23 -0.78 14.05 -5.18
C GLN A 23 -1.00 12.61 -4.67
N ILE A 24 0.06 11.81 -4.64
CA ILE A 24 0.05 10.45 -4.09
C ILE A 24 -0.19 10.48 -2.59
N ILE A 25 0.51 11.34 -1.84
CA ILE A 25 0.37 11.47 -0.38
C ILE A 25 -1.09 11.75 0.01
N VAL A 26 -1.78 12.65 -0.70
CA VAL A 26 -3.21 12.94 -0.44
C VAL A 26 -4.09 11.70 -0.63
N ARG A 27 -3.85 10.90 -1.67
CA ARG A 27 -4.63 9.69 -1.97
C ARG A 27 -4.32 8.56 -0.99
N MET A 28 -3.05 8.41 -0.61
CA MET A 28 -2.62 7.48 0.42
C MET A 28 -3.30 7.79 1.76
N GLY A 29 -3.36 9.08 2.13
CA GLY A 29 -4.07 9.53 3.33
C GLY A 29 -5.55 9.16 3.35
N LYS A 30 -6.22 9.17 2.19
CA LYS A 30 -7.61 8.70 2.08
C LYS A 30 -7.72 7.20 2.41
N VAL A 31 -6.97 6.35 1.70
CA VAL A 31 -7.04 4.89 1.88
C VAL A 31 -6.63 4.49 3.30
N PHE A 32 -5.56 5.09 3.82
CA PHE A 32 -5.14 4.88 5.20
C PHE A 32 -6.22 5.36 6.20
N GLY A 33 -6.88 6.47 5.93
CA GLY A 33 -8.00 6.97 6.73
C GLY A 33 -9.20 6.01 6.75
N ASP A 34 -9.46 5.29 5.67
CA ASP A 34 -10.50 4.27 5.61
C ASP A 34 -10.12 3.03 6.46
N ILE A 35 -8.84 2.60 6.47
CA ILE A 35 -8.33 1.58 7.40
C ILE A 35 -8.45 2.05 8.86
N CYS A 36 -8.07 3.29 9.16
CA CYS A 36 -8.24 3.85 10.50
C CYS A 36 -9.71 3.95 10.93
N ARG A 37 -10.63 4.23 9.99
CA ARG A 37 -12.07 4.23 10.26
C ARG A 37 -12.55 2.82 10.57
N TRP A 38 -12.04 1.82 9.86
CA TRP A 38 -12.33 0.42 10.13
C TRP A 38 -11.87 0.04 11.55
N GLU A 39 -10.61 0.30 11.90
CA GLU A 39 -10.06 -0.03 13.22
C GLU A 39 -10.79 0.67 14.39
N ARG A 40 -11.24 1.91 14.17
CA ARG A 40 -11.97 2.68 15.20
C ARG A 40 -13.26 1.98 15.65
N ASN A 41 -13.84 1.11 14.82
CA ASN A 41 -15.05 0.35 15.11
C ASN A 41 -16.20 1.18 15.70
N TYR A 42 -16.41 2.40 15.18
CA TYR A 42 -17.45 3.30 15.69
C TYR A 42 -18.85 2.77 15.33
N GLU A 43 -19.79 2.82 16.26
CA GLU A 43 -21.13 2.20 16.13
C GLU A 43 -21.89 2.59 14.85
N ARG A 44 -21.72 3.83 14.38
CA ARG A 44 -22.34 4.32 13.13
C ARG A 44 -21.83 3.60 11.88
N ASP A 45 -20.64 3.04 11.94
CA ASP A 45 -19.92 2.45 10.81
C ASP A 45 -19.96 0.91 10.82
N LYS A 46 -20.69 0.29 11.75
CA LYS A 46 -20.79 -1.19 11.90
C LYS A 46 -21.11 -1.94 10.61
N ALA A 47 -21.89 -1.33 9.71
CA ALA A 47 -22.26 -1.94 8.44
C ALA A 47 -21.07 -2.19 7.51
N ILE A 48 -19.96 -1.47 7.69
CA ILE A 48 -18.73 -1.60 6.89
C ILE A 48 -17.58 -2.23 7.70
N HIS A 49 -17.79 -2.64 8.96
CA HIS A 49 -16.80 -3.33 9.78
C HIS A 49 -16.79 -4.83 9.53
N THR A 50 -16.54 -5.21 8.28
CA THR A 50 -16.37 -6.62 7.90
C THR A 50 -14.92 -6.89 7.53
N ASP A 51 -14.48 -8.13 7.71
CA ASP A 51 -13.15 -8.58 7.26
C ASP A 51 -12.97 -8.37 5.75
N GLU A 52 -14.05 -8.46 4.98
CA GLU A 52 -14.04 -8.22 3.54
C GLU A 52 -13.69 -6.76 3.22
N GLU A 53 -14.25 -5.80 3.96
CA GLU A 53 -13.94 -4.38 3.78
C GLU A 53 -12.48 -4.09 4.15
N LEU A 54 -11.98 -4.65 5.26
CA LEU A 54 -10.56 -4.47 5.63
C LEU A 54 -9.63 -5.06 4.57
N LYS A 55 -9.92 -6.27 4.07
CA LYS A 55 -9.16 -6.90 2.97
C LYS A 55 -9.16 -6.03 1.72
N LYS A 56 -10.31 -5.42 1.40
CA LYS A 56 -10.44 -4.51 0.26
C LYS A 56 -9.58 -3.25 0.45
N GLU A 57 -9.58 -2.61 1.62
CA GLU A 57 -8.77 -1.41 1.86
C GLU A 57 -7.26 -1.70 1.92
N LEU A 58 -6.86 -2.85 2.46
CA LEU A 58 -5.48 -3.35 2.35
C LEU A 58 -5.11 -3.67 0.88
N GLY A 59 -6.04 -4.21 0.11
CA GLY A 59 -5.89 -4.36 -1.33
C GLY A 59 -5.71 -3.02 -2.05
N ASN A 60 -6.49 -2.01 -1.68
CA ASN A 60 -6.41 -0.66 -2.25
C ASN A 60 -5.04 -0.03 -2.00
N ILE A 61 -4.47 -0.18 -0.80
CA ILE A 61 -3.15 0.38 -0.51
C ILE A 61 -2.07 -0.33 -1.33
N ILE A 62 -2.11 -1.66 -1.44
CA ILE A 62 -1.13 -2.45 -2.22
C ILE A 62 -1.23 -2.09 -3.71
N PHE A 63 -2.42 -2.20 -4.29
CA PHE A 63 -2.66 -1.99 -5.71
C PHE A 63 -2.34 -0.56 -6.13
N SER A 64 -2.74 0.43 -5.33
CA SER A 64 -2.44 1.82 -5.61
C SER A 64 -0.95 2.11 -5.48
N THR A 65 -0.25 1.52 -4.50
CA THR A 65 1.19 1.73 -4.31
C THR A 65 2.00 1.20 -5.49
N ILE A 66 1.63 0.04 -6.05
CA ILE A 66 2.26 -0.49 -7.28
C ILE A 66 2.17 0.53 -8.41
N ARG A 67 0.97 1.10 -8.65
CA ARG A 67 0.80 2.18 -9.64
C ARG A 67 1.64 3.42 -9.29
N TRP A 68 1.67 3.82 -8.02
CA TRP A 68 2.38 5.03 -7.59
C TRP A 68 3.89 4.92 -7.77
N CYS A 69 4.47 3.73 -7.61
CA CYS A 69 5.86 3.47 -8.00
C CYS A 69 6.09 3.83 -9.48
N ASP A 70 5.27 3.32 -10.40
CA ASP A 70 5.38 3.64 -11.83
C ASP A 70 5.07 5.12 -12.14
N ASP A 71 4.11 5.74 -11.44
CA ASP A 71 3.84 7.18 -11.55
C ASP A 71 5.07 8.03 -11.22
N LEU A 72 5.90 7.58 -10.26
CA LEU A 72 7.16 8.24 -9.88
C LEU A 72 8.38 7.77 -10.70
N GLY A 73 8.20 6.82 -11.62
CA GLY A 73 9.27 6.29 -12.47
C GLY A 73 10.11 5.20 -11.81
N TYR A 74 9.61 4.54 -10.77
CA TYR A 74 10.26 3.44 -10.08
C TYR A 74 9.68 2.09 -10.51
N ASP A 75 10.54 1.07 -10.54
CA ASP A 75 10.10 -0.32 -10.66
C ASP A 75 9.58 -0.83 -9.30
N PRO A 76 8.30 -1.27 -9.19
CA PRO A 76 7.77 -1.77 -7.93
C PRO A 76 8.51 -3.02 -7.40
N GLU A 77 9.01 -3.89 -8.28
CA GLU A 77 9.76 -5.08 -7.86
C GLU A 77 11.08 -4.70 -7.18
N GLU A 78 11.83 -3.78 -7.79
CA GLU A 78 13.01 -3.18 -7.16
C GLU A 78 12.70 -2.52 -5.81
N CYS A 79 11.62 -1.73 -5.72
CA CYS A 79 11.20 -1.09 -4.47
C CYS A 79 10.97 -2.13 -3.36
N ILE A 80 10.27 -3.22 -3.67
CA ILE A 80 9.98 -4.30 -2.73
C ILE A 80 11.27 -5.00 -2.28
N ARG A 81 12.19 -5.29 -3.22
CA ARG A 81 13.50 -5.89 -2.90
C ARG A 81 14.29 -5.02 -1.93
N LEU A 82 14.38 -3.72 -2.19
CA LEU A 82 15.04 -2.77 -1.29
C LEU A 82 14.40 -2.74 0.10
N ALA A 83 13.07 -2.77 0.18
CA ALA A 83 12.34 -2.84 1.45
C ALA A 83 12.63 -4.12 2.23
N ILE A 84 12.62 -5.29 1.56
CA ILE A 84 12.94 -6.59 2.18
C ILE A 84 14.36 -6.60 2.72
N ASP A 85 15.33 -6.12 1.95
CA ASP A 85 16.73 -6.07 2.38
C ASP A 85 16.90 -5.14 3.59
N CYS A 86 16.19 -4.01 3.62
CA CYS A 86 16.15 -3.11 4.77
C CYS A 86 15.59 -3.80 6.02
N GLN A 87 14.43 -4.46 5.91
CA GLN A 87 13.80 -5.16 7.03
C GLN A 87 14.65 -6.33 7.55
N LYS A 88 15.30 -7.10 6.66
CA LYS A 88 16.22 -8.17 7.05
C LYS A 88 17.43 -7.64 7.84
N LYS A 89 17.97 -6.48 7.47
CA LYS A 89 19.07 -5.84 8.21
C LYS A 89 18.60 -5.43 9.61
N LEU A 90 17.45 -4.76 9.69
CA LEU A 90 16.87 -4.33 10.97
C LEU A 90 16.57 -5.53 11.90
N SER A 91 15.99 -6.61 11.38
CA SER A 91 15.74 -7.84 12.16
C SER A 91 17.01 -8.36 12.83
N LYS A 92 18.10 -8.46 12.07
CA LYS A 92 19.41 -8.92 12.59
C LYS A 92 20.01 -7.99 13.62
N GLU A 93 19.76 -6.68 13.53
CA GLU A 93 20.20 -5.70 14.52
C GLU A 93 19.40 -5.87 15.82
N LEU A 94 18.08 -6.02 15.72
CA LEU A 94 17.21 -6.26 16.88
C LEU A 94 17.50 -7.58 17.60
N GLU A 95 17.79 -8.65 16.86
CA GLU A 95 18.23 -9.94 17.42
C GLU A 95 19.53 -9.79 18.23
N LYS A 96 20.51 -9.02 17.73
CA LYS A 96 21.76 -8.74 18.45
C LYS A 96 21.54 -7.93 19.72
N GLU A 97 20.51 -7.08 19.73
CA GLU A 97 20.10 -6.28 20.88
C GLU A 97 19.20 -7.03 21.88
N GLY A 98 18.81 -8.28 21.58
CA GLY A 98 17.91 -9.07 22.43
C GLY A 98 16.47 -8.53 22.46
N LYS A 99 16.04 -7.82 21.41
CA LYS A 99 14.71 -7.20 21.30
C LYS A 99 13.71 -8.02 20.49
N VAL A 100 14.17 -9.07 19.82
CA VAL A 100 13.40 -10.07 19.06
C VAL A 100 14.04 -11.43 19.30
#